data_AF-A0A9N9EWI7-F1
#
_entry.id   AF-A0A9N9EWI7-F1
#
_cell.length_a   1.000
_cell.length_b   1.000
_cell.length_c   1.000
_cell.angle_alpha   90.00
_cell.angle_beta   90.00
_cell.angle_gamma   90.00
#
_symmetry.space_group_name_H-M   'P 1'
#
loop_
_entity.id
_entity.type
_entity.pdbx_description
1 polymer ?
#
loop_
_entity_poly.entity_id
_entity_poly.type
_entity_poly.pdbx_seq_one_letter_code
_entity_poly.pdbx_strand_id
1 'polypeptide(L)'
;QPRYLGVTQPASLSYPTPREINISDLLIQELLIQGTFESKEETRRREVILDKFDKLVKVLIFNISREKRLSEIDAKEAGGKIFTFGSYKLGVYGTGADIDILCVAPRHITRNDFFYYMHNTLNNFIEVSELTSVIDAYVPVIKLKFQNIPVKLAKIPYELDITDNSLLKNLDEMCIRSMNGSRDAYEILRLVPSLPAFRTSLRCIKFWAKSNF
;
A
#
# COMPACT_ATOMS: atom_id res chain seq x y z
N GLN A 1 -26.95 -1.65 22.45
CA GLN A 1 -27.22 -0.65 21.40
C GLN A 1 -26.96 -1.28 20.05
N PRO A 2 -27.81 -1.09 19.02
CA PRO A 2 -27.47 -1.55 17.68
C PRO A 2 -26.23 -0.80 17.21
N ARG A 3 -25.19 -1.55 16.86
CA ARG A 3 -23.86 -1.04 16.52
C ARG A 3 -23.85 -0.73 15.01
N TYR A 4 -24.28 0.47 14.63
CA TYR A 4 -24.10 0.96 13.26
C TYR A 4 -22.69 1.55 13.09
N LEU A 5 -22.19 1.56 11.85
CA LEU A 5 -20.89 2.16 11.51
C LEU A 5 -21.07 3.67 11.30
N GLY A 6 -20.12 4.47 11.79
CA GLY A 6 -20.16 5.93 11.74
C GLY A 6 -20.56 6.60 13.05
N VAL A 7 -20.62 7.94 13.04
CA VAL A 7 -20.95 8.77 14.23
C VAL A 7 -22.42 9.18 14.28
N THR A 8 -23.20 8.89 13.23
CA THR A 8 -24.64 9.18 13.13
C THR A 8 -25.40 7.96 12.65
N GLN A 9 -26.72 7.91 12.90
CA GLN A 9 -27.59 6.85 12.40
C GLN A 9 -27.61 6.82 10.86
N PRO A 10 -27.80 5.64 10.25
CA PRO A 10 -27.96 5.53 8.80
C PRO A 10 -29.22 6.27 8.34
N ALA A 11 -29.12 7.01 7.23
CA ALA A 11 -30.25 7.74 6.66
C ALA A 11 -31.37 6.79 6.18
N SER A 12 -31.00 5.59 5.73
CA SER A 12 -31.92 4.54 5.36
C SER A 12 -31.29 3.17 5.61
N LEU A 13 -32.13 2.20 5.98
CA LEU A 13 -31.79 0.79 6.09
C LEU A 13 -32.41 -0.04 4.96
N SER A 14 -33.05 0.61 3.98
CA SER A 14 -33.68 -0.05 2.85
C SER A 14 -32.63 -0.76 1.99
N TYR A 15 -32.92 -2.01 1.63
CA TYR A 15 -32.17 -2.76 0.63
C TYR A 15 -32.51 -2.26 -0.79
N PRO A 16 -31.59 -2.44 -1.76
CA PRO A 16 -31.84 -2.02 -3.13
C PRO A 16 -33.02 -2.77 -3.75
N THR A 17 -33.80 -2.04 -4.54
CA THR A 17 -34.87 -2.58 -5.37
C THR A 17 -34.29 -3.35 -6.56
N PRO A 18 -35.07 -4.24 -7.22
CA PRO A 18 -34.63 -4.93 -8.43
C PRO A 18 -34.15 -3.98 -9.55
N ARG A 19 -34.76 -2.79 -9.65
CA ARG A 19 -34.35 -1.75 -10.61
C ARG A 19 -32.97 -1.18 -10.29
N GLU A 20 -32.68 -0.89 -9.02
CA GLU A 20 -31.38 -0.35 -8.58
C GLU A 20 -30.25 -1.38 -8.71
N ILE A 21 -30.55 -2.67 -8.49
CA ILE A 21 -29.62 -3.76 -8.77
C ILE A 21 -29.26 -3.77 -10.26
N ASN A 22 -30.27 -3.74 -11.15
CA ASN A 22 -30.02 -3.70 -12.59
C ASN A 22 -29.19 -2.46 -13.03
N ILE A 23 -29.45 -1.28 -12.45
CA ILE A 23 -28.64 -0.08 -12.71
C ILE A 23 -27.20 -0.26 -12.20
N SER A 24 -27.01 -0.91 -11.05
CA SER A 24 -25.69 -1.21 -10.51
C SER A 24 -24.90 -2.16 -11.42
N ASP A 25 -25.57 -3.15 -12.02
CA ASP A 25 -24.95 -4.05 -13.00
C ASP A 25 -24.52 -3.30 -14.26
N LEU A 26 -25.36 -2.40 -14.79
CA LEU A 26 -25.01 -1.54 -15.92
C LEU A 26 -23.82 -0.63 -15.61
N LEU A 27 -23.76 -0.06 -14.39
CA LEU A 27 -22.61 0.72 -13.95
C LEU A 27 -21.33 -0.12 -13.94
N ILE A 28 -21.38 -1.36 -13.45
CA ILE A 28 -20.22 -2.25 -13.42
C ILE A 28 -19.74 -2.56 -14.85
N GLN A 29 -20.67 -2.81 -15.79
CA GLN A 29 -20.32 -3.04 -17.19
C GLN A 29 -19.63 -1.82 -17.81
N GLU A 30 -20.14 -0.62 -17.55
CA GLU A 30 -19.50 0.61 -18.03
C GLU A 30 -18.09 0.76 -17.44
N LEU A 31 -17.91 0.54 -16.14
CA LEU A 31 -16.60 0.59 -15.48
C LEU A 31 -15.61 -0.44 -16.04
N LEU A 32 -16.08 -1.60 -16.50
CA LEU A 32 -15.27 -2.60 -17.19
C LEU A 32 -14.83 -2.10 -18.57
N ILE A 33 -15.74 -1.52 -19.36
CA ILE A 33 -15.45 -0.95 -20.68
C ILE A 33 -14.41 0.17 -20.59
N GLN A 34 -14.52 1.01 -19.55
CA GLN A 34 -13.60 2.11 -19.28
C GLN A 34 -12.23 1.64 -18.73
N GLY A 35 -11.97 0.34 -18.64
CA GLY A 35 -10.68 -0.21 -18.21
C GLY A 35 -10.34 0.10 -16.75
N THR A 36 -11.35 0.36 -15.91
CA THR A 36 -11.09 0.67 -14.50
C THR A 36 -10.66 -0.56 -13.70
N PHE A 37 -10.98 -1.76 -14.20
CA PHE A 37 -10.57 -3.04 -13.61
C PHE A 37 -9.31 -3.54 -14.30
N GLU A 38 -8.34 -3.95 -13.50
CA GLU A 38 -7.12 -4.56 -13.99
C GLU A 38 -7.37 -6.01 -14.46
N SER A 39 -6.58 -6.47 -15.44
CA SER A 39 -6.62 -7.85 -15.89
C SER A 39 -6.11 -8.83 -14.81
N LYS A 40 -6.61 -10.07 -14.82
CA LYS A 40 -6.14 -11.12 -13.89
C LYS A 40 -4.63 -11.37 -14.02
N GLU A 41 -4.09 -11.26 -15.22
CA GLU A 41 -2.67 -11.44 -15.50
C GLU A 41 -1.83 -10.33 -14.87
N GLU A 42 -2.22 -9.07 -15.03
CA GLU A 42 -1.53 -7.96 -14.36
C GLU A 42 -1.63 -8.06 -12.83
N THR A 43 -2.79 -8.45 -12.30
CA THR A 43 -2.95 -8.68 -10.86
C THR A 43 -1.97 -9.74 -10.36
N ARG A 44 -1.82 -10.86 -11.08
CA ARG A 44 -0.84 -11.90 -10.75
C ARG A 44 0.59 -11.39 -10.81
N ARG A 45 0.93 -10.53 -11.79
CA ARG A 45 2.25 -9.89 -11.86
C ARG A 45 2.53 -9.03 -10.63
N ARG A 46 1.54 -8.25 -10.16
CA ARG A 46 1.68 -7.46 -8.93
C ARG A 46 1.93 -8.33 -7.70
N GLU A 47 1.25 -9.47 -7.59
CA GLU A 47 1.48 -10.43 -6.49
C GLU A 47 2.91 -10.99 -6.50
N VAL A 48 3.42 -11.34 -7.69
CA VAL A 48 4.81 -11.80 -7.86
C VAL A 48 5.81 -10.70 -7.49
N ILE A 49 5.54 -9.45 -7.88
CA ILE A 49 6.38 -8.30 -7.52
C ILE A 49 6.41 -8.14 -5.99
N LEU A 50 5.26 -8.21 -5.33
CA LEU A 50 5.17 -8.11 -3.87
C LEU A 50 5.98 -9.20 -3.17
N ASP A 51 5.90 -10.45 -3.62
CA ASP A 51 6.71 -11.55 -3.06
C ASP A 51 8.22 -11.32 -3.26
N LYS A 52 8.63 -10.81 -4.43
CA LYS A 52 10.02 -10.40 -4.67
C LYS A 52 10.46 -9.30 -3.70
N PHE A 53 9.65 -8.26 -3.49
CA PHE A 53 9.98 -7.16 -2.58
C PHE A 53 10.01 -7.60 -1.11
N ASP A 54 9.12 -8.50 -0.68
CA ASP A 54 9.14 -9.03 0.69
C ASP A 54 10.46 -9.77 0.99
N LYS A 55 10.90 -10.62 0.04
CA LYS A 55 12.19 -11.32 0.13
C LYS A 55 13.37 -10.34 0.08
N LEU A 56 13.31 -9.36 -0.83
CA LEU A 56 14.35 -8.34 -0.98
C LEU A 56 14.57 -7.56 0.32
N VAL A 57 13.49 -7.10 0.95
CA VAL A 57 13.55 -6.34 2.20
C VAL A 57 14.21 -7.15 3.32
N LYS A 58 13.87 -8.42 3.46
CA LYS A 58 14.49 -9.30 4.47
C LYS A 58 15.98 -9.49 4.24
N VAL A 59 16.39 -9.77 3.00
CA VAL A 59 17.81 -9.91 2.63
C VAL A 59 18.56 -8.60 2.86
N LEU A 60 17.97 -7.47 2.48
CA LEU A 60 18.55 -6.14 2.68
C LEU A 60 18.77 -5.87 4.17
N ILE A 61 17.76 -6.11 5.02
CA ILE A 61 17.84 -5.89 6.47
C ILE A 61 18.91 -6.78 7.10
N PHE A 62 18.99 -8.05 6.69
CA PHE A 62 20.04 -8.97 7.13
C PHE A 62 21.43 -8.41 6.79
N ASN A 63 21.66 -8.02 5.53
CA ASN A 63 22.95 -7.52 5.06
C ASN A 63 23.37 -6.24 5.80
N ILE A 64 22.48 -5.26 5.91
CA ILE A 64 22.76 -4.01 6.66
C ILE A 64 23.07 -4.32 8.13
N SER A 65 22.35 -5.28 8.74
CA SER A 65 22.58 -5.68 10.13
C SER A 65 23.97 -6.30 10.31
N ARG A 66 24.41 -7.14 9.36
CA ARG A 66 25.77 -7.72 9.37
C ARG A 66 26.85 -6.66 9.21
N GLU A 67 26.66 -5.68 8.33
CA GLU A 67 27.60 -4.56 8.17
C GLU A 67 27.71 -3.69 9.43
N LYS A 68 26.60 -3.55 10.18
CA LYS A 68 26.56 -2.91 11.50
C LYS A 68 27.09 -3.81 12.63
N ARG A 69 27.75 -4.92 12.31
CA ARG A 69 28.41 -5.85 13.24
C ARG A 69 27.46 -6.59 14.21
N LEU A 70 26.19 -6.73 13.87
CA LEU A 70 25.30 -7.63 14.61
C LEU A 70 25.73 -9.09 14.40
N SER A 71 25.48 -9.94 15.39
CA SER A 71 25.70 -11.38 15.25
C SER A 71 24.83 -11.96 14.13
N GLU A 72 25.16 -13.15 13.62
CA GLU A 72 24.35 -13.77 12.56
C GLU A 72 22.93 -14.08 13.03
N ILE A 73 22.80 -14.45 14.32
CA ILE A 73 21.53 -14.70 14.99
C ILE A 73 20.72 -13.41 15.04
N ASP A 74 21.28 -12.33 15.59
CA ASP A 74 20.58 -11.04 15.70
C ASP A 74 20.22 -10.45 14.33
N ALA A 75 21.10 -10.59 13.34
CA ALA A 75 20.84 -10.13 11.98
C ALA A 75 19.70 -10.91 11.31
N LYS A 76 19.54 -12.20 11.63
CA LYS A 76 18.43 -13.03 11.14
C LYS A 76 17.13 -12.69 11.86
N GLU A 77 17.19 -12.43 13.17
CA GLU A 77 16.04 -12.02 13.99
C GLU A 77 15.57 -10.59 13.70
N ALA A 78 16.45 -9.74 13.15
CA ALA A 78 16.11 -8.39 12.68
C ALA A 78 14.96 -8.38 11.65
N GLY A 79 14.77 -9.49 10.92
CA GLY A 79 13.58 -9.76 10.13
C GLY A 79 13.37 -8.78 8.97
N GLY A 80 12.15 -8.24 8.90
CA GLY A 80 11.70 -7.42 7.77
C GLY A 80 10.36 -7.87 7.23
N LYS A 81 9.52 -6.90 6.85
CA LYS A 81 8.20 -7.16 6.28
C LYS A 81 7.79 -6.04 5.35
N ILE A 82 6.91 -6.34 4.40
CA ILE A 82 6.23 -5.31 3.63
C ILE A 82 4.73 -5.24 3.95
N PHE A 83 4.16 -4.04 3.81
CA PHE A 83 2.73 -3.81 3.76
C PHE A 83 2.38 -3.05 2.49
N THR A 84 1.20 -3.28 1.95
CA THR A 84 0.66 -2.46 0.87
C THR A 84 -0.36 -1.45 1.39
N PHE A 85 -0.47 -0.32 0.72
CA PHE A 85 -1.50 0.69 1.00
C PHE A 85 -2.11 1.28 -0.27
N GLY A 86 -2.80 2.41 -0.13
CA GLY A 86 -3.38 3.14 -1.25
C GLY A 86 -4.46 2.36 -1.98
N SER A 87 -4.63 2.66 -3.28
CA SER A 87 -5.66 2.01 -4.11
C SER A 87 -5.48 0.51 -4.23
N TYR A 88 -4.23 0.01 -4.15
CA TYR A 88 -3.95 -1.42 -4.19
C TYR A 88 -4.58 -2.13 -2.99
N LYS A 89 -4.30 -1.64 -1.77
CA LYS A 89 -4.87 -2.19 -0.53
C LYS A 89 -6.39 -2.06 -0.47
N LEU A 90 -6.94 -0.95 -0.95
CA LEU A 90 -8.38 -0.73 -1.01
C LEU A 90 -9.09 -1.63 -2.06
N GLY A 91 -8.35 -2.23 -2.99
CA GLY A 91 -8.92 -3.06 -4.06
C GLY A 91 -9.61 -2.24 -5.15
N VAL A 92 -9.22 -0.96 -5.31
CA VAL A 92 -9.77 -0.01 -6.29
C VAL A 92 -8.70 0.52 -7.26
N TYR A 93 -7.61 -0.23 -7.39
CA TYR A 93 -6.58 0.01 -8.40
C TYR A 93 -7.07 -0.44 -9.78
N GLY A 94 -6.53 0.20 -10.83
CA GLY A 94 -6.77 -0.15 -12.23
C GLY A 94 -5.45 -0.25 -12.98
N THR A 95 -5.53 -0.48 -14.28
CA THR A 95 -4.35 -0.59 -15.16
C THR A 95 -3.45 0.65 -15.02
N GLY A 96 -2.14 0.41 -14.90
CA GLY A 96 -1.14 1.46 -14.73
C GLY A 96 -1.08 2.11 -13.34
N ALA A 97 -1.91 1.69 -12.37
CA ALA A 97 -1.79 2.16 -10.99
C ALA A 97 -0.46 1.70 -10.37
N ASP A 98 0.03 2.48 -9.41
CA ASP A 98 1.21 2.16 -8.62
C ASP A 98 0.93 1.10 -7.54
N ILE A 99 1.99 0.38 -7.16
CA ILE A 99 2.02 -0.41 -5.94
C ILE A 99 2.72 0.43 -4.86
N ASP A 100 1.94 0.84 -3.87
CA ASP A 100 2.44 1.51 -2.68
C ASP A 100 2.87 0.48 -1.62
N ILE A 101 4.17 0.43 -1.33
CA ILE A 101 4.79 -0.54 -0.42
C ILE A 101 5.44 0.19 0.77
N LEU A 102 5.05 -0.19 1.99
CA LEU A 102 5.74 0.17 3.23
C LEU A 102 6.67 -0.96 3.65
N CYS A 103 7.95 -0.67 3.75
CA CYS A 103 8.99 -1.58 4.20
C CYS A 103 9.25 -1.38 5.69
N VAL A 104 9.00 -2.41 6.46
CA VAL A 104 9.15 -2.48 7.90
C VAL A 104 10.57 -2.91 8.21
N ALA A 105 11.34 -2.03 8.84
CA ALA A 105 12.74 -2.27 9.16
C ALA A 105 13.06 -1.86 10.62
N PRO A 106 13.94 -2.60 11.30
CA PRO A 106 14.27 -2.36 12.71
C PRO A 106 14.95 -1.01 12.94
N ARG A 107 14.95 -0.56 14.20
CA ARG A 107 15.39 0.80 14.58
C ARG A 107 16.86 1.08 14.25
N HIS A 108 17.73 0.08 14.33
CA HIS A 108 19.16 0.22 13.99
C HIS A 108 19.42 0.48 12.49
N ILE A 109 18.41 0.25 11.65
CA ILE A 109 18.42 0.62 10.23
C ILE A 109 17.79 2.00 10.11
N THR A 110 18.64 3.00 9.95
CA THR A 110 18.19 4.39 9.78
C THR A 110 17.51 4.56 8.42
N ARG A 111 16.81 5.67 8.25
CA ARG A 111 16.22 6.02 6.95
C ARG A 111 17.29 6.16 5.87
N ASN A 112 18.40 6.82 6.18
CA ASN A 112 19.49 6.99 5.22
C ASN A 112 20.12 5.65 4.85
N ASP A 113 20.33 4.75 5.82
CA ASP A 113 20.77 3.39 5.52
C ASP A 113 19.79 2.72 4.55
N PHE A 114 18.50 2.64 4.91
CA PHE A 114 17.50 1.98 4.07
C PHE A 114 17.49 2.53 2.64
N PHE A 115 17.46 3.86 2.48
CA PHE A 115 17.37 4.48 1.17
C PHE A 115 18.64 4.27 0.35
N TYR A 116 19.82 4.37 0.97
CA TYR A 116 21.09 4.13 0.29
C TYR A 116 21.22 2.69 -0.18
N TYR A 117 21.07 1.72 0.73
CA TYR A 117 21.25 0.30 0.41
C TYR A 117 20.13 -0.22 -0.51
N MET A 118 18.88 0.18 -0.30
CA MET A 118 17.76 -0.22 -1.17
C MET A 118 17.94 0.34 -2.58
N HIS A 119 18.31 1.62 -2.72
CA HIS A 119 18.54 2.22 -4.03
C HIS A 119 19.67 1.50 -4.77
N ASN A 120 20.83 1.32 -4.13
CA ASN A 120 21.97 0.64 -4.74
C ASN A 120 21.64 -0.80 -5.12
N THR A 121 20.89 -1.50 -4.26
CA THR A 121 20.45 -2.86 -4.53
C THR A 121 19.52 -2.91 -5.75
N LEU A 122 18.49 -2.06 -5.80
CA LEU A 122 17.54 -1.98 -6.91
C LEU A 122 18.19 -1.58 -8.23
N ASN A 123 19.21 -0.72 -8.19
CA ASN A 123 19.94 -0.27 -9.39
C ASN A 123 20.67 -1.42 -10.10
N ASN A 124 20.89 -2.56 -9.43
CA ASN A 124 21.52 -3.75 -10.01
C ASN A 124 20.51 -4.73 -10.63
N PHE A 125 19.19 -4.51 -10.50
CA PHE A 125 18.17 -5.38 -11.09
C PHE A 125 17.85 -4.94 -12.52
N ILE A 126 17.98 -5.85 -13.47
CA ILE A 126 17.65 -5.58 -14.88
C ILE A 126 16.15 -5.31 -15.09
N GLU A 127 15.30 -5.80 -14.18
CA GLU A 127 13.86 -5.52 -14.22
C GLU A 127 13.48 -4.12 -13.74
N VAL A 128 14.41 -3.36 -13.16
CA VAL A 128 14.18 -2.03 -12.59
C VAL A 128 14.49 -0.95 -13.62
N SER A 129 13.57 0.00 -13.77
CA SER A 129 13.76 1.23 -14.55
C SER A 129 13.18 2.43 -13.80
N GLU A 130 13.51 3.65 -14.23
CA GLU A 130 13.00 4.91 -13.65
C GLU A 130 13.21 5.04 -12.12
N LEU A 131 14.30 4.47 -11.61
CA LEU A 131 14.62 4.48 -10.18
C LEU A 131 15.00 5.89 -9.70
N THR A 132 14.28 6.40 -8.71
CA THR A 132 14.52 7.71 -8.08
C THR A 132 14.29 7.63 -6.58
N SER A 133 15.21 8.16 -5.78
CA SER A 133 15.06 8.27 -4.32
C SER A 133 14.87 9.72 -3.91
N VAL A 134 13.81 10.00 -3.14
CA VAL A 134 13.54 11.33 -2.59
C VAL A 134 13.47 11.23 -1.08
N ILE A 135 14.55 11.62 -0.41
CA ILE A 135 14.68 11.52 1.06
C ILE A 135 14.12 12.77 1.75
N ASP A 136 14.35 13.95 1.17
CA ASP A 136 14.03 15.27 1.78
C ASP A 136 12.60 15.76 1.47
N ALA A 137 11.63 14.84 1.40
CA ALA A 137 10.22 15.16 1.14
C ALA A 137 9.34 15.02 2.39
N TYR A 138 8.11 15.54 2.32
CA TYR A 138 7.10 15.38 3.37
C TYR A 138 6.87 13.91 3.77
N VAL A 139 6.90 13.01 2.77
CA VAL A 139 7.00 11.55 2.93
C VAL A 139 8.18 11.07 2.09
N PRO A 140 9.28 10.62 2.71
CA PRO A 140 10.42 10.05 2.00
C PRO A 140 10.01 8.82 1.20
N VAL A 141 10.41 8.73 -0.07
CA VAL A 141 9.97 7.66 -0.99
C VAL A 141 11.02 7.29 -2.03
N ILE A 142 11.14 6.00 -2.33
CA ILE A 142 11.83 5.50 -3.53
C ILE A 142 10.76 5.17 -4.57
N LYS A 143 10.88 5.73 -5.76
CA LYS A 143 9.99 5.49 -6.90
C LYS A 143 10.76 4.70 -7.96
N LEU A 144 10.13 3.73 -8.58
CA LEU A 144 10.69 2.98 -9.70
C LEU A 144 9.58 2.37 -10.56
N LYS A 145 9.96 1.78 -11.69
CA LYS A 145 9.18 0.77 -12.39
C LYS A 145 9.88 -0.58 -12.26
N PHE A 146 9.14 -1.60 -11.83
CA PHE A 146 9.60 -2.99 -11.82
C PHE A 146 8.82 -3.76 -12.87
N GLN A 147 9.48 -4.24 -13.92
CA GLN A 147 8.83 -4.86 -15.09
C GLN A 147 7.69 -3.98 -15.67
N ASN A 148 7.95 -2.68 -15.82
CA ASN A 148 7.00 -1.64 -16.26
C ASN A 148 5.84 -1.33 -15.30
N ILE A 149 5.75 -1.96 -14.13
CA ILE A 149 4.75 -1.63 -13.12
C ILE A 149 5.32 -0.59 -12.15
N PRO A 150 4.68 0.58 -11.97
CA PRO A 150 5.15 1.59 -11.03
C PRO A 150 5.09 1.08 -9.58
N VAL A 151 6.18 1.26 -8.84
CA VAL A 151 6.31 0.87 -7.43
C VAL A 151 6.84 2.06 -6.63
N LYS A 152 6.26 2.26 -5.44
CA LYS A 152 6.71 3.25 -4.46
C LYS A 152 7.05 2.53 -3.15
N LEU A 153 8.23 2.81 -2.61
CA LEU A 153 8.72 2.23 -1.36
C LEU A 153 8.93 3.33 -0.33
N ALA A 154 8.41 3.14 0.88
CA ALA A 154 8.74 3.97 2.03
C ALA A 154 9.12 3.10 3.23
N LYS A 155 10.00 3.59 4.10
CA LYS A 155 10.47 2.86 5.29
C LYS A 155 9.68 3.23 6.54
N ILE A 156 9.31 2.21 7.33
CA ILE A 156 8.72 2.35 8.66
C ILE A 156 9.44 1.44 9.68
N PRO A 157 9.37 1.72 11.00
CA PRO A 157 9.99 0.90 12.05
C PRO A 157 9.37 -0.50 12.24
N TYR A 158 10.17 -1.48 12.70
CA TYR A 158 9.81 -2.90 12.90
C TYR A 158 8.73 -3.16 13.96
N GLU A 159 8.71 -2.38 15.02
CA GLU A 159 7.92 -2.65 16.23
C GLU A 159 6.45 -2.20 16.12
N LEU A 160 5.94 -1.97 14.91
CA LEU A 160 4.67 -1.28 14.71
C LEU A 160 3.58 -2.21 14.21
N ASP A 161 2.63 -2.52 15.09
CA ASP A 161 1.28 -2.83 14.66
C ASP A 161 0.64 -1.54 14.13
N ILE A 162 0.36 -1.50 12.82
CA ILE A 162 -0.28 -0.35 12.17
C ILE A 162 -1.68 -0.06 12.73
N THR A 163 -2.30 -1.00 13.45
CA THR A 163 -3.62 -0.80 14.07
C THR A 163 -3.54 -0.26 15.49
N ASP A 164 -2.38 -0.33 16.15
CA ASP A 164 -2.21 0.19 17.50
C ASP A 164 -1.79 1.67 17.47
N ASN A 165 -2.62 2.52 18.08
CA ASN A 165 -2.33 3.96 18.24
C ASN A 165 -1.23 4.21 19.29
N SER A 166 -1.05 3.29 20.24
CA SER A 166 -0.06 3.42 21.32
C SER A 166 1.37 3.41 20.78
N LEU A 167 1.59 2.66 19.69
CA LEU A 167 2.88 2.50 19.02
C LEU A 167 3.28 3.72 18.18
N LEU A 168 2.38 4.69 18.00
CA LEU A 168 2.74 6.00 17.40
C LEU A 168 3.53 6.88 18.37
N LYS A 169 3.45 6.60 19.68
CA LYS A 169 4.15 7.39 20.70
C LYS A 169 5.66 7.20 20.51
N ASN A 170 6.38 8.32 20.38
CA ASN A 170 7.84 8.39 20.19
C ASN A 170 8.36 8.05 18.78
N LEU A 171 7.48 8.02 17.76
CA LEU A 171 7.92 7.98 16.37
C LEU A 171 8.17 9.37 15.81
N ASP A 172 9.15 9.50 14.92
CA ASP A 172 9.35 10.75 14.18
C ASP A 172 8.20 11.00 13.21
N GLU A 173 7.91 12.28 12.95
CA GLU A 173 6.77 12.68 12.12
C GLU A 173 6.79 12.04 10.72
N MET A 174 7.97 11.86 10.12
CA MET A 174 8.07 11.23 8.80
C MET A 174 7.66 9.76 8.83
N CYS A 175 8.01 9.01 9.89
CA CYS A 175 7.51 7.65 10.07
C CYS A 175 5.98 7.63 10.25
N ILE A 176 5.41 8.56 11.02
CA ILE A 176 3.96 8.67 11.19
C ILE A 176 3.28 8.93 9.83
N ARG A 177 3.78 9.91 9.07
CA ARG A 177 3.24 10.26 7.75
C ARG A 177 3.32 9.10 6.76
N SER A 178 4.42 8.35 6.75
CA SER A 178 4.57 7.15 5.92
C SER A 178 3.54 6.07 6.27
N MET A 179 3.12 5.97 7.53
CA MET A 179 2.15 4.96 7.97
C MET A 179 0.69 5.34 7.75
N ASN A 180 0.37 6.64 7.79
CA ASN A 180 -1.03 7.10 7.71
C ASN A 180 -1.76 6.50 6.51
N GLY A 181 -1.12 6.41 5.34
CA GLY A 181 -1.73 5.78 4.16
C GLY A 181 -2.17 4.32 4.38
N SER A 182 -1.40 3.52 5.12
CA SER A 182 -1.78 2.16 5.50
C SER A 182 -2.88 2.14 6.57
N ARG A 183 -2.78 3.00 7.58
CA ARG A 183 -3.73 3.08 8.71
C ARG A 183 -5.10 3.53 8.23
N ASP A 184 -5.14 4.57 7.40
CA ASP A 184 -6.35 5.12 6.80
C ASP A 184 -7.04 4.06 5.95
N ALA A 185 -6.28 3.36 5.08
CA ALA A 185 -6.84 2.28 4.28
C ALA A 185 -7.43 1.16 5.14
N TYR A 186 -6.77 0.80 6.25
CA TYR A 186 -7.28 -0.20 7.18
C TYR A 186 -8.59 0.24 7.86
N GLU A 187 -8.62 1.45 8.43
CA GLU A 187 -9.81 1.97 9.11
C GLU A 187 -10.98 2.19 8.13
N ILE A 188 -10.72 2.70 6.91
CA ILE A 188 -11.76 2.82 5.88
C ILE A 188 -12.41 1.46 5.60
N LEU A 189 -11.61 0.41 5.39
CA LEU A 189 -12.14 -0.93 5.09
C LEU A 189 -12.91 -1.53 6.27
N ARG A 190 -12.57 -1.16 7.51
CA ARG A 190 -13.28 -1.57 8.73
C ARG A 190 -14.59 -0.80 8.96
N LEU A 191 -14.66 0.44 8.49
CA LEU A 191 -15.77 1.36 8.74
C LEU A 191 -16.85 1.35 7.64
N VAL A 192 -16.67 0.58 6.57
CA VAL A 192 -17.69 0.44 5.51
C VAL A 192 -18.58 -0.80 5.72
N PRO A 193 -19.91 -0.68 5.55
CA PRO A 193 -20.83 -1.80 5.78
C PRO A 193 -20.79 -2.87 4.68
N SER A 194 -20.32 -2.52 3.48
CA SER A 194 -20.21 -3.43 2.34
C SER A 194 -18.98 -3.09 1.51
N LEU A 195 -17.97 -3.98 1.55
CA LEU A 195 -16.75 -3.83 0.76
C LEU A 195 -17.01 -3.84 -0.75
N PRO A 196 -17.85 -4.72 -1.32
CA PRO A 196 -18.17 -4.69 -2.75
C PRO A 196 -18.79 -3.35 -3.18
N ALA A 197 -19.80 -2.87 -2.46
CA ALA A 197 -20.48 -1.62 -2.79
C ALA A 197 -19.54 -0.41 -2.68
N PHE A 198 -18.72 -0.36 -1.62
CA PHE A 198 -17.70 0.67 -1.45
C PHE A 198 -16.70 0.69 -2.62
N ARG A 199 -16.17 -0.47 -3.01
CA ARG A 199 -15.18 -0.57 -4.09
C ARG A 199 -15.75 -0.13 -5.44
N THR A 200 -16.95 -0.59 -5.79
CA THR A 200 -17.61 -0.19 -7.04
C THR A 200 -17.88 1.31 -7.06
N SER A 201 -18.41 1.85 -5.96
CA SER A 201 -18.69 3.30 -5.84
C SER A 201 -17.41 4.13 -5.95
N LEU A 202 -16.34 3.73 -5.25
CA LEU A 202 -15.07 4.45 -5.28
C LEU A 202 -14.38 4.35 -6.64
N ARG A 203 -14.50 3.22 -7.37
CA ARG A 203 -14.05 3.12 -8.77
C ARG A 203 -14.78 4.11 -9.66
N CYS A 204 -16.10 4.19 -9.56
CA CYS A 204 -16.92 5.15 -10.29
C CYS A 204 -16.49 6.59 -10.01
N ILE A 205 -16.39 7.00 -8.74
CA ILE A 205 -15.99 8.36 -8.37
C ILE A 205 -14.57 8.69 -8.83
N LYS A 206 -13.61 7.74 -8.71
CA LYS A 206 -12.24 7.94 -9.21
C LYS A 206 -12.20 8.13 -10.72
N PHE A 207 -12.97 7.34 -11.47
CA PHE A 207 -13.08 7.49 -12.91
C PHE A 207 -13.69 8.84 -13.26
N TRP A 208 -14.84 9.18 -12.68
CA TRP A 208 -15.51 10.46 -12.87
C TRP A 208 -14.57 11.63 -12.60
N ALA A 209 -13.85 11.64 -11.47
CA ALA A 209 -12.94 12.72 -11.12
C ALA A 209 -11.82 12.89 -12.15
N LYS A 210 -11.22 11.80 -12.64
CA LYS A 210 -10.17 11.86 -13.67
C LYS A 210 -10.67 12.28 -15.05
N SER A 211 -11.95 12.07 -15.34
CA SER A 211 -12.55 12.44 -16.64
C SER A 211 -13.05 13.88 -16.68
N ASN A 212 -13.12 14.56 -15.53
CA ASN A 212 -13.66 15.92 -15.42
C ASN A 212 -12.62 16.96 -14.98
N PHE A 213 -11.40 16.54 -14.63
CA PHE A 213 -10.28 17.38 -14.19
C PHE A 213 -8.97 16.82 -14.73
#